data_AF-A0A945YG41-F1
#
_entry.id   AF-A0A945YG41-F1
#
_cell.length_a   1.000
_cell.length_b   1.000
_cell.length_c   1.000
_cell.angle_alpha   90.00
_cell.angle_beta   90.00
_cell.angle_gamma   90.00
#
_symmetry.space_group_name_H-M   'P 1'
#
loop_
_entity.id
_entity.type
_entity.pdbx_description
1 polymer ?
#
loop_
_entity_poly.entity_id
_entity_poly.type
_entity_poly.pdbx_seq_one_letter_code
_entity_poly.pdbx_strand_id
1 'polypeptide(L)'
;AGTKTHRYIRNLNHSKTFKNVVTRPGGDKADFWISWIEKAKAGDAHAIAMTGKYQHRPAEELYDVENDPHCLHNLIDNPKFAELKADLSTRLDAWMKSQGDKGTATEALAHTRKSRFKENKRPNR
;
A
#
# COMPACT_ATOMS: atom_id res chain seq x y z
N ALA A 1 4.99 -10.57 -0.85
CA ALA A 1 5.71 -11.79 -0.41
C ALA A 1 6.42 -11.49 0.91
N GLY A 2 6.88 -12.49 1.65
CA GLY A 2 7.63 -12.22 2.87
C GLY A 2 8.26 -13.47 3.49
N THR A 3 9.02 -13.22 4.54
CA THR A 3 9.50 -14.22 5.49
C THR A 3 8.88 -13.94 6.85
N LYS A 4 9.25 -14.71 7.87
CA LYS A 4 8.84 -14.44 9.26
C LYS A 4 9.31 -13.06 9.75
N THR A 5 10.46 -12.60 9.27
CA THR A 5 11.14 -11.39 9.75
C THR A 5 11.10 -10.25 8.73
N HIS A 6 10.82 -10.51 7.46
CA HIS A 6 10.84 -9.49 6.41
C HIS A 6 9.53 -9.41 5.64
N ARG A 7 9.07 -8.19 5.42
CA ARG A 7 7.89 -7.87 4.60
C ARG A 7 8.33 -7.17 3.32
N TYR A 8 7.97 -7.74 2.17
CA TYR A 8 8.19 -7.13 0.86
C TYR A 8 6.85 -6.76 0.20
N ILE A 9 6.79 -5.52 -0.28
CA ILE A 9 5.61 -4.90 -0.87
C ILE A 9 5.96 -4.38 -2.27
N ARG A 10 5.07 -4.63 -3.24
CA ARG A 10 5.15 -4.04 -4.58
C ARG A 10 3.92 -3.17 -4.82
N ASN A 11 4.13 -1.87 -5.03
CA ASN A 11 3.07 -0.90 -5.27
C ASN A 11 2.84 -0.73 -6.77
N LEU A 12 1.78 -1.35 -7.28
CA LEU A 12 1.43 -1.34 -8.72
C LEU A 12 1.18 0.08 -9.29
N ASN A 13 0.82 1.04 -8.44
CA ASN A 13 0.50 2.41 -8.84
C ASN A 13 1.32 3.46 -8.08
N HIS A 14 2.63 3.21 -7.93
CA HIS A 14 3.56 4.07 -7.17
C HIS A 14 3.68 5.51 -7.70
N SER A 15 3.37 5.74 -8.98
CA SER A 15 3.42 7.07 -9.58
C SER A 15 2.28 8.00 -9.13
N LYS A 16 1.23 7.45 -8.51
CA LYS A 16 0.05 8.21 -8.08
C LYS A 16 0.07 8.41 -6.57
N THR A 17 -0.40 9.57 -6.14
CA THR A 17 -0.65 9.85 -4.72
C THR A 17 -1.68 8.86 -4.17
N PHE A 18 -1.31 8.15 -3.11
CA PHE A 18 -2.20 7.24 -2.42
C PHE A 18 -3.35 8.01 -1.74
N LYS A 19 -4.57 7.50 -1.88
CA LYS A 19 -5.78 8.09 -1.29
C LYS A 19 -6.68 6.99 -0.73
N ASN A 20 -7.17 7.20 0.48
CA ASN A 20 -8.21 6.39 1.11
C ASN A 20 -9.19 7.29 1.89
N VAL A 21 -10.06 6.70 2.70
CA VAL A 21 -11.01 7.43 3.54
C VAL A 21 -10.31 8.43 4.47
N VAL A 22 -9.19 8.03 5.09
CA VAL A 22 -8.45 8.87 6.05
C VAL A 22 -7.89 10.14 5.39
N THR A 23 -7.42 10.05 4.15
CA THR A 23 -6.88 11.22 3.41
C THR A 23 -7.95 12.16 2.87
N ARG A 24 -9.24 11.80 2.96
CA ARG A 24 -10.34 12.64 2.46
C ARG A 24 -10.81 13.59 3.56
N PRO A 25 -11.10 14.87 3.23
CA PRO A 25 -11.74 15.78 4.18
C PRO A 25 -13.02 15.16 4.77
N GLY A 26 -13.14 15.13 6.10
CA GLY A 26 -14.27 14.52 6.81
C GLY A 26 -14.36 12.99 6.74
N GLY A 27 -13.37 12.31 6.15
CA GLY A 27 -13.33 10.84 6.12
C GLY A 27 -12.76 10.22 7.39
N ASP A 28 -11.79 10.88 8.02
CA ASP A 28 -11.33 10.59 9.37
C ASP A 28 -12.15 11.41 10.38
N LYS A 29 -13.05 10.77 11.12
CA LYS A 29 -13.92 11.45 12.09
C LYS A 29 -13.17 12.02 13.29
N ALA A 30 -11.93 11.59 13.51
CA ALA A 30 -11.07 12.08 14.59
C ALA A 30 -10.04 13.10 14.10
N ASP A 31 -10.07 13.45 12.80
CA ASP A 31 -9.20 14.45 12.16
C ASP A 31 -7.70 14.24 12.42
N PHE A 32 -7.25 13.01 12.68
CA PHE A 32 -5.84 12.69 12.87
C PHE A 32 -5.05 13.09 11.63
N TRP A 33 -5.52 12.72 10.44
CA TRP A 33 -4.81 13.07 9.21
C TRP A 33 -4.66 14.59 9.01
N ILE A 34 -5.72 15.35 9.26
CA ILE A 34 -5.70 16.81 9.10
C ILE A 34 -4.74 17.44 10.11
N SER A 35 -4.78 17.02 11.38
CA SER A 35 -3.83 17.54 12.39
C SER A 35 -2.36 17.27 12.02
N TRP A 36 -2.06 16.13 11.41
CA TRP A 36 -0.71 15.82 10.91
C TRP A 36 -0.32 16.69 9.72
N ILE A 37 -1.25 16.96 8.80
CA ILE A 37 -1.03 17.89 7.69
C ILE A 37 -0.80 19.31 8.19
N GLU A 38 -1.53 19.76 9.21
CA GLU A 38 -1.32 21.07 9.82
C GLU A 38 0.05 21.19 10.48
N LYS A 39 0.47 20.18 11.26
CA LYS A 39 1.83 20.11 11.82
C LYS A 39 2.90 20.12 10.72
N ALA A 40 2.69 19.37 9.64
CA ALA A 40 3.62 19.34 8.52
C ALA A 40 3.73 20.73 7.84
N LYS A 41 2.61 21.42 7.63
CA LYS A 41 2.59 22.80 7.12
C LYS A 41 3.25 23.79 8.07
N ALA A 42 3.16 23.56 9.38
CA ALA A 42 3.85 24.34 10.41
C ALA A 42 5.36 24.05 10.49
N GLY A 43 5.89 23.12 9.68
CA GLY A 43 7.32 22.82 9.60
C GLY A 43 7.78 21.66 10.49
N ASP A 44 6.88 20.88 11.09
CA ASP A 44 7.28 19.71 11.88
C ASP A 44 7.88 18.63 10.96
N ALA A 45 9.17 18.36 11.14
CA ALA A 45 9.94 17.45 10.28
C ALA A 45 9.39 16.01 10.32
N HIS A 46 8.91 15.55 11.47
CA HIS A 46 8.36 14.21 11.61
C HIS A 46 7.02 14.08 10.87
N ALA A 47 6.16 15.08 11.01
CA ALA A 47 4.87 15.14 10.33
C ALA A 47 5.05 15.25 8.80
N ILE A 48 6.00 16.06 8.32
CA ILE A 48 6.37 16.13 6.90
C ILE A 48 6.79 14.74 6.40
N ALA A 49 7.68 14.06 7.12
CA ALA A 49 8.18 12.75 6.72
C ALA A 49 7.07 11.69 6.68
N MET A 50 6.22 11.62 7.72
CA MET A 50 5.17 10.60 7.80
C MET A 50 4.04 10.84 6.81
N THR A 51 3.57 12.08 6.66
CA THR A 51 2.51 12.40 5.68
C THR A 51 3.00 12.17 4.24
N GLY A 52 4.26 12.54 3.95
CA GLY A 52 4.92 12.25 2.68
C GLY A 52 4.99 10.75 2.39
N LYS A 53 5.54 9.95 3.31
CA LYS A 53 5.62 8.47 3.17
C LYS A 53 4.25 7.83 2.96
N TYR A 54 3.23 8.31 3.67
CA TYR A 54 1.88 7.77 3.58
C TYR A 54 1.25 7.98 2.20
N GLN A 55 1.44 9.16 1.61
CA GLN A 55 0.84 9.51 0.32
C GLN A 55 1.71 9.14 -0.89
N HIS A 56 3.03 9.07 -0.73
CA HIS A 56 3.99 8.81 -1.80
C HIS A 56 4.77 7.54 -1.51
N ARG A 57 4.29 6.44 -2.08
CA ARG A 57 4.82 5.10 -1.84
C ARG A 57 5.70 4.68 -3.03
N PRO A 58 6.94 4.21 -2.80
CA PRO A 58 7.84 3.80 -3.88
C PRO A 58 7.33 2.54 -4.57
N ALA A 59 7.90 2.19 -5.73
CA ALA A 59 7.49 1.00 -6.49
C ALA A 59 7.63 -0.29 -5.67
N GLU A 60 8.67 -0.38 -4.87
CA GLU A 60 8.96 -1.53 -4.01
C GLU A 60 9.37 -1.06 -2.61
N GLU A 61 8.99 -1.83 -1.61
CA GLU A 61 9.32 -1.59 -0.21
C GLU A 61 9.78 -2.90 0.44
N LEU A 62 10.80 -2.84 1.30
CA LEU A 62 11.27 -3.97 2.11
C LEU A 62 11.44 -3.51 3.55
N TYR A 63 10.85 -4.23 4.49
CA TYR A 63 10.94 -3.93 5.93
C TYR A 63 11.39 -5.15 6.71
N ASP A 64 12.26 -4.93 7.70
CA ASP A 64 12.54 -5.88 8.77
C ASP A 64 11.47 -5.68 9.85
N VAL A 65 10.47 -6.55 9.88
CA VAL A 65 9.33 -6.41 10.80
C VAL A 65 9.62 -6.90 12.21
N GLU A 66 10.77 -7.54 12.43
CA GLU A 66 11.22 -7.95 13.76
C GLU A 66 11.85 -6.77 14.49
N ASN A 67 12.74 -6.03 13.81
CA ASN A 67 13.41 -4.86 14.39
C ASN A 67 12.67 -3.52 14.14
N ASP A 68 11.82 -3.45 13.11
CA ASP A 68 10.97 -2.30 12.79
C ASP A 68 9.50 -2.75 12.63
N PRO A 69 8.80 -3.02 13.75
CA PRO A 69 7.42 -3.52 13.75
C PRO A 69 6.43 -2.57 13.07
N HIS A 70 6.76 -1.29 12.99
CA HIS A 70 5.93 -0.25 12.39
C HIS A 70 6.26 0.03 10.92
N CYS A 71 7.26 -0.67 10.35
CA CYS A 71 7.67 -0.52 8.95
C CYS A 71 7.98 0.94 8.56
N LEU A 72 8.72 1.66 9.41
CA LEU A 72 9.09 3.05 9.19
C LEU A 72 10.39 3.20 8.36
N HIS A 73 11.22 2.17 8.32
CA HIS A 73 12.55 2.16 7.71
C HIS A 73 12.59 1.23 6.50
N ASN A 74 12.37 1.81 5.31
CA ASN A 74 12.42 1.04 4.07
C ASN A 74 13.87 0.65 3.72
N LEU A 75 14.13 -0.65 3.64
CA LEU A 75 15.41 -1.27 3.33
C LEU A 75 15.59 -1.58 1.83
N ILE A 76 14.65 -1.14 0.98
CA ILE A 76 14.64 -1.51 -0.44
C ILE A 76 15.92 -1.10 -1.18
N ASP A 77 16.56 0.01 -0.80
CA ASP A 77 17.79 0.49 -1.45
C ASP A 77 19.08 -0.07 -0.81
N ASN A 78 18.95 -0.82 0.30
CA ASN A 78 20.12 -1.36 0.98
C ASN A 78 20.68 -2.56 0.20
N PRO A 79 21.96 -2.53 -0.24
CA PRO A 79 22.56 -3.59 -1.04
C PRO A 79 22.71 -4.91 -0.29
N LYS A 80 22.77 -4.89 1.05
CA LYS A 80 22.85 -6.11 1.88
C LYS A 80 21.66 -7.05 1.69
N PHE A 81 20.51 -6.51 1.27
CA PHE A 81 19.29 -7.29 1.06
C PHE A 81 19.01 -7.58 -0.42
N ALA A 82 19.97 -7.35 -1.34
CA ALA A 82 19.77 -7.53 -2.78
C ALA A 82 19.23 -8.92 -3.16
N GLU A 83 19.86 -9.98 -2.63
CA GLU A 83 19.42 -11.36 -2.89
C GLU A 83 18.03 -11.64 -2.32
N LEU A 84 17.76 -11.20 -1.09
CA LEU A 84 16.44 -11.37 -0.46
C LEU A 84 15.34 -10.66 -1.26
N LYS A 85 15.59 -9.45 -1.75
CA LYS A 85 14.66 -8.70 -2.61
C LYS A 85 14.36 -9.49 -3.88
N ALA A 86 15.39 -10.04 -4.54
CA ALA A 86 15.23 -10.83 -5.76
C ALA A 86 14.41 -12.11 -5.53
N ASP A 87 14.66 -12.83 -4.43
CA ASP A 87 13.88 -14.02 -4.04
C ASP A 87 12.40 -13.66 -3.80
N LEU A 88 12.14 -12.65 -2.97
CA LEU A 88 10.78 -12.25 -2.61
C LEU A 88 10.00 -11.71 -3.82
N SER A 89 10.68 -10.98 -4.70
CA SER A 89 10.14 -10.49 -5.97
C SER A 89 9.72 -11.66 -6.88
N THR A 90 10.61 -12.65 -7.05
CA THR A 90 10.34 -13.86 -7.84
C THR A 90 9.19 -14.69 -7.28
N ARG A 91 9.15 -14.87 -5.96
CA ARG A 91 8.06 -15.58 -5.28
C ARG A 91 6.72 -14.84 -5.43
N LEU A 92 6.75 -13.51 -5.41
CA LEU A 92 5.56 -12.70 -5.66
C LEU A 92 5.06 -12.90 -7.09
N ASP A 93 5.95 -12.89 -8.09
CA ASP A 93 5.60 -13.10 -9.49
C ASP A 93 4.99 -14.49 -9.74
N ALA A 94 5.60 -15.53 -9.15
CA ALA A 94 5.11 -16.90 -9.26
C ALA A 94 3.70 -17.02 -8.65
N TRP A 95 3.46 -16.38 -7.51
CA TRP A 95 2.14 -16.38 -6.89
C TRP A 95 1.12 -15.56 -7.69
N MET A 96 1.46 -14.37 -8.16
CA MET A 96 0.58 -13.58 -9.04
C MET A 96 0.16 -14.38 -10.28
N LYS A 97 1.13 -15.04 -10.93
CA LYS A 97 0.87 -15.92 -12.08
C LYS A 97 -0.07 -17.07 -11.73
N SER A 98 0.10 -17.72 -10.58
CA SER A 98 -0.77 -18.83 -10.16
C SER A 98 -2.21 -18.40 -9.87
N GLN A 99 -2.43 -17.15 -9.47
CA GLN A 99 -3.76 -16.57 -9.26
C GLN A 99 -4.38 -16.00 -10.55
N GLY A 100 -3.65 -16.02 -11.68
CA GLY A 100 -4.06 -15.31 -12.89
C GLY A 100 -4.04 -13.79 -12.75
N ASP A 101 -3.27 -13.28 -11.78
CA ASP A 101 -3.09 -11.85 -11.53
C ASP A 101 -2.04 -11.26 -12.49
N LYS A 102 -2.48 -10.33 -13.35
CA LYS A 102 -1.67 -9.58 -14.30
C LYS A 102 -1.27 -8.20 -13.74
N GLY A 103 -1.40 -7.98 -12.43
CA GLY A 103 -1.11 -6.72 -11.75
C GLY A 103 -2.05 -5.61 -12.21
N THR A 104 -1.50 -4.50 -12.71
CA THR A 104 -2.27 -3.31 -13.10
C THR A 104 -3.41 -3.61 -14.07
N ALA A 105 -3.22 -4.55 -15.01
CA ALA A 105 -4.28 -4.94 -15.93
C ALA A 105 -5.45 -5.66 -15.23
N THR A 106 -5.16 -6.48 -14.21
CA THR A 106 -6.19 -7.12 -13.39
C THR A 106 -6.96 -6.09 -12.57
N GLU A 107 -6.25 -5.15 -11.94
CA GLU A 107 -6.85 -4.04 -11.18
C GLU A 107 -7.74 -3.15 -12.05
N ALA A 108 -7.29 -2.82 -13.27
CA ALA A 108 -8.08 -2.05 -14.24
C ALA A 108 -9.38 -2.74 -14.67
N LEU A 109 -9.48 -4.06 -14.52
CA LEU A 109 -10.68 -4.83 -14.82
C LEU A 109 -11.52 -5.14 -13.57
N ALA A 110 -11.08 -4.76 -12.37
CA ALA A 110 -11.77 -5.12 -11.12
C ALA A 110 -13.23 -4.63 -11.06
N HIS A 111 -13.53 -3.47 -11.66
CA HIS A 111 -14.86 -2.89 -11.75
C HIS A 111 -15.89 -3.84 -12.39
N THR A 112 -15.47 -4.63 -13.39
CA THR A 112 -16.36 -5.50 -14.16
C THR A 112 -16.77 -6.75 -13.38
N ARG A 113 -16.05 -7.07 -12.30
CA ARG A 113 -16.26 -8.24 -11.43
C ARG A 113 -17.09 -7.92 -10.19
N LYS A 114 -17.51 -6.66 -10.01
CA LYS A 114 -18.38 -6.28 -8.88
C LYS A 114 -19.72 -6.98 -9.03
N SER A 115 -20.11 -7.75 -8.01
CA SER A 115 -21.43 -8.37 -7.91
C SER A 115 -22.52 -7.29 -8.02
N ARG A 116 -23.53 -7.54 -8.87
CA ARG A 116 -24.71 -6.68 -9.05
C ARG A 116 -25.71 -6.84 -7.90
N PHE A 117 -25.24 -6.74 -6.67
CA PHE A 117 -26.07 -6.94 -5.47
C PHE A 117 -27.32 -6.04 -5.47
N LYS A 118 -27.24 -4.84 -6.07
CA LYS A 118 -28.39 -3.94 -6.23
C LYS A 118 -29.39 -4.34 -7.33
N GLU A 119 -28.97 -5.06 -8.37
CA GLU A 119 -29.85 -5.51 -9.47
C GLU A 119 -30.54 -6.83 -9.12
N ASN A 120 -29.99 -7.63 -8.19
CA ASN A 120 -30.58 -8.86 -7.68
C ASN A 120 -31.55 -8.65 -6.49
N LYS A 121 -32.30 -7.55 -6.45
CA LYS A 121 -33.43 -7.43 -5.51
C LYS A 121 -34.50 -8.43 -5.94
N ARG A 122 -34.65 -9.53 -5.19
CA ARG A 122 -35.78 -10.46 -5.38
C ARG A 122 -37.09 -9.65 -5.32
N PRO A 123 -38.05 -9.86 -6.25
CA PRO A 123 -39.34 -9.21 -6.15
C PRO A 123 -39.97 -9.55 -4.79
N ASN A 124 -40.55 -8.54 -4.13
CA ASN A 124 -41.24 -8.73 -2.86
C ASN A 124 -42.28 -9.84 -3.01
N ARG A 125 -42.26 -10.79 -2.08
CA ARG A 125 -43.21 -11.88 -1.98
C ARG A 125 -44.53 -11.40 -1.41
#